data_AF-A0AAW2REI2-F1
#
_entry.id   AF-A0AAW2REI2-F1
#
_cell.length_a   1.000
_cell.length_b   1.000
_cell.length_c   1.000
_cell.angle_alpha   90.00
_cell.angle_beta   90.00
_cell.angle_gamma   90.00
#
_symmetry.space_group_name_H-M   'P 1'
#
loop_
_entity.id
_entity.type
_entity.pdbx_description
1 polymer ?
#
loop_
_entity_poly.entity_id
_entity_poly.type
_entity_poly.pdbx_seq_one_letter_code
_entity_poly.pdbx_strand_id
1 'polypeptide(L)'
;MDTGGNSLPSGADGLKRKVCYFYDPEVGNYYYGQGHPMKPHRMRMTHALLAHYGLLQHMHVLKPNPARDKDLCRFHADDYVSFLRRVTPETQQDQFKAAEEI
;
A
#
# COMPACT_ATOMS: atom_id res chain seq x y z
N MET A 1 -27.98 23.07 -10.19
CA MET A 1 -26.90 22.23 -10.76
C MET A 1 -26.45 21.33 -9.66
N ASP A 2 -27.10 20.17 -9.56
CA ASP A 2 -26.84 19.19 -8.51
C ASP A 2 -25.44 18.62 -8.71
N THR A 3 -24.58 18.82 -7.71
CA THR A 3 -23.21 18.30 -7.69
C THR A 3 -23.25 16.80 -7.41
N GLY A 4 -23.70 16.02 -8.40
CA GLY A 4 -23.68 14.55 -8.40
C GLY A 4 -22.28 13.99 -8.61
N GLY A 5 -21.37 14.28 -7.70
CA GLY A 5 -20.04 13.67 -7.67
C GLY A 5 -19.93 12.66 -6.53
N ASN A 6 -19.12 11.61 -6.71
CA ASN A 6 -18.74 10.62 -5.68
C ASN A 6 -17.91 11.22 -4.51
N SER A 7 -18.01 12.53 -4.27
CA SER A 7 -17.37 13.18 -3.13
C SER A 7 -18.07 12.74 -1.85
N LEU A 8 -17.27 12.44 -0.81
CA LEU A 8 -17.82 12.26 0.53
C LEU A 8 -18.69 13.49 0.87
N PRO A 9 -19.83 13.29 1.55
CA PRO A 9 -20.66 14.41 1.97
C PRO A 9 -19.79 15.41 2.77
N SER A 10 -20.00 16.70 2.52
CA SER A 10 -19.42 17.75 3.36
C SER A 10 -19.76 17.46 4.82
N GLY A 11 -18.85 17.83 5.74
CA GLY A 11 -19.12 17.68 7.17
C GLY A 11 -20.37 18.47 7.59
N ALA A 12 -20.87 18.23 8.81
CA ALA A 12 -21.98 19.01 9.38
C ALA A 12 -21.71 20.53 9.44
N ASP A 13 -20.43 20.91 9.34
CA ASP A 13 -19.91 22.27 9.25
C ASP A 13 -19.98 22.89 7.84
N GLY A 14 -20.44 22.14 6.82
CA GLY A 14 -20.54 22.59 5.43
C GLY A 14 -19.18 22.74 4.73
N LEU A 15 -18.08 22.35 5.38
CA LEU A 15 -16.73 22.48 4.83
C LEU A 15 -16.35 21.28 3.96
N LYS A 16 -15.58 21.55 2.90
CA LYS A 16 -14.96 20.49 2.09
C LYS A 16 -14.00 19.68 2.96
N ARG A 17 -14.08 18.35 2.85
CA ARG A 17 -13.23 17.43 3.61
C ARG A 17 -11.77 17.55 3.16
N LYS A 18 -10.84 17.59 4.13
CA LYS A 18 -9.40 17.51 3.86
C LYS A 18 -9.02 16.05 3.59
N VAL A 19 -8.25 15.81 2.53
CA VAL A 19 -7.85 14.47 2.09
C VAL A 19 -6.33 14.36 2.16
N CYS A 20 -5.84 13.31 2.83
CA CYS A 20 -4.45 12.88 2.79
C CYS A 20 -4.33 11.69 1.84
N TYR A 21 -3.38 11.76 0.91
CA TYR A 21 -3.10 10.71 -0.07
C TYR A 21 -1.69 10.19 0.17
N PHE A 22 -1.56 8.89 0.46
CA PHE A 22 -0.27 8.26 0.73
C PHE A 22 0.25 7.54 -0.50
N TYR A 23 1.50 7.83 -0.89
CA TYR A 23 2.14 7.18 -2.03
C TYR A 23 3.66 7.11 -1.87
N ASP A 24 4.20 5.92 -2.12
CA ASP A 24 5.64 5.69 -2.27
C ASP A 24 5.93 5.39 -3.75
N PRO A 25 6.78 6.16 -4.44
CA PRO A 25 7.17 5.90 -5.84
C PRO A 25 7.71 4.50 -6.12
N GLU A 26 8.31 3.86 -5.11
CA GLU A 26 8.93 2.53 -5.23
C GLU A 26 7.90 1.39 -5.23
N VAL A 27 6.68 1.62 -4.74
CA VAL A 27 5.65 0.56 -4.64
C VAL A 27 5.34 -0.08 -5.98
N GLY A 28 5.47 0.67 -7.08
CA GLY A 28 5.22 0.17 -8.44
C GLY A 28 6.32 -0.73 -9.01
N ASN A 29 7.48 -0.82 -8.34
CA ASN A 29 8.64 -1.60 -8.79
C ASN A 29 8.64 -3.05 -8.28
N TYR A 30 7.87 -3.36 -7.23
CA TYR A 30 7.77 -4.73 -6.72
C TYR A 30 7.11 -5.65 -7.76
N TYR A 31 7.72 -6.82 -7.96
CA TYR A 31 7.30 -7.80 -8.96
C TYR A 31 7.02 -9.14 -8.32
N TYR A 32 5.78 -9.62 -8.47
CA TYR A 32 5.33 -10.88 -7.90
C TYR A 32 5.77 -12.12 -8.70
N GLY A 33 6.38 -11.94 -9.88
CA GLY A 33 6.76 -13.05 -10.75
C GLY A 33 5.92 -13.15 -12.03
N GLN A 34 6.41 -13.96 -12.96
CA GLN A 34 5.78 -14.21 -14.26
C GLN A 34 4.44 -14.92 -14.06
N GLY A 35 3.42 -14.50 -14.81
CA GLY A 35 2.07 -15.08 -14.72
C GLY A 35 1.25 -14.67 -13.48
N HIS A 36 1.85 -14.08 -12.44
CA HIS A 36 1.11 -13.71 -11.22
C HIS A 36 0.14 -12.53 -11.46
N PRO A 37 -1.15 -12.59 -11.07
CA PRO A 37 -2.13 -11.56 -11.38
C PRO A 37 -1.97 -10.26 -10.59
N MET A 38 -1.38 -10.31 -9.39
CA MET A 38 -1.10 -9.11 -8.60
C MET A 38 0.04 -8.31 -9.22
N LYS A 39 -0.26 -7.10 -9.73
CA LYS A 39 0.70 -6.17 -10.33
C LYS A 39 0.76 -4.85 -9.54
N PRO A 40 1.73 -4.65 -8.63
CA PRO A 40 1.89 -3.41 -7.86
C PRO A 40 1.99 -2.15 -8.73
N HIS A 41 2.46 -2.28 -9.97
CA HIS A 41 2.45 -1.23 -10.99
C HIS A 41 1.12 -0.49 -11.13
N ARG A 42 -0.03 -1.15 -10.86
CA ARG A 42 -1.35 -0.50 -10.86
C ARG A 42 -1.42 0.74 -9.97
N MET A 43 -0.70 0.75 -8.84
CA MET A 43 -0.65 1.90 -7.92
C MET A 43 0.07 3.10 -8.56
N ARG A 44 1.14 2.85 -9.33
CA ARG A 44 1.84 3.87 -10.12
C ARG A 44 0.95 4.43 -11.22
N MET A 45 0.21 3.57 -11.92
CA MET A 45 -0.75 3.99 -12.95
C MET A 45 -1.84 4.90 -12.36
N THR A 46 -2.42 4.52 -11.21
CA THR A 46 -3.41 5.37 -10.51
C THR A 46 -2.80 6.71 -10.13
N HIS A 47 -1.61 6.73 -9.54
CA HIS A 47 -0.94 7.98 -9.16
C HIS A 47 -0.71 8.91 -10.36
N ALA A 48 -0.24 8.38 -11.49
CA ALA A 48 -0.05 9.15 -12.72
C ALA A 48 -1.37 9.74 -13.25
N LEU A 49 -2.45 8.95 -13.23
CA LEU A 49 -3.77 9.44 -13.64
C LEU A 49 -4.26 10.59 -12.76
N LEU A 50 -4.12 10.46 -11.43
CA LEU A 50 -4.46 11.52 -10.48
C LEU A 50 -3.63 12.80 -10.72
N ALA A 51 -2.35 12.65 -11.06
CA ALA A 51 -1.48 13.77 -11.40
C ALA A 51 -1.95 14.49 -12.69
N HIS A 52 -2.25 13.72 -13.75
CA HIS A 52 -2.70 14.28 -15.03
C HIS A 52 -4.08 14.92 -14.96
N TYR A 53 -4.97 14.46 -14.08
CA TYR A 53 -6.23 15.15 -13.79
C TYR A 53 -6.06 16.38 -12.88
N GLY A 54 -4.85 16.69 -12.41
CA GLY A 54 -4.61 17.78 -11.48
C GLY A 54 -5.23 17.57 -10.11
N LEU A 55 -5.54 16.33 -9.72
CA LEU A 55 -6.20 16.05 -8.43
C LEU A 55 -5.24 16.11 -7.25
N LEU A 56 -3.95 15.83 -7.48
CA LEU A 56 -2.93 15.85 -6.43
C LEU A 56 -2.80 17.22 -5.75
N GLN A 57 -3.04 18.32 -6.46
CA GLN A 57 -2.98 19.69 -5.90
C GLN A 57 -4.10 19.99 -4.89
N HIS A 58 -5.14 19.14 -4.83
CA HIS A 58 -6.26 19.28 -3.91
C HIS A 58 -6.14 18.37 -2.68
N MET A 59 -5.01 17.66 -2.52
CA MET A 59 -4.77 16.69 -1.46
C MET A 59 -3.42 16.91 -0.78
N HIS A 60 -3.30 16.46 0.46
CA HIS A 60 -2.02 16.39 1.15
C HIS A 60 -1.32 15.09 0.76
N VAL A 61 -0.37 15.19 -0.18
CA VAL A 61 0.40 14.02 -0.66
C VAL A 61 1.54 13.73 0.32
N LEU A 62 1.54 12.53 0.89
CA LEU A 62 2.50 12.11 1.91
C LEU A 62 3.22 10.82 1.47
N LYS A 63 4.53 10.74 1.68
CA LYS A 63 5.25 9.48 1.59
C LYS A 63 5.07 8.70 2.90
N PRO A 64 4.59 7.44 2.88
CA PRO A 64 4.47 6.65 4.10
C PRO A 64 5.85 6.24 4.62
N ASN A 65 5.97 6.12 5.95
CA ASN A 65 7.15 5.52 6.58
C ASN A 65 7.00 4.00 6.60
N PRO A 66 8.09 3.23 6.41
CA PRO A 66 8.06 1.79 6.62
C PRO A 66 7.60 1.44 8.03
N ALA A 67 6.68 0.48 8.15
CA ALA A 67 6.24 -0.05 9.44
C ALA A 67 7.37 -0.82 10.11
N ARG A 68 7.52 -0.70 11.43
CA ARG A 68 8.49 -1.50 12.20
C ARG A 68 7.89 -2.85 12.55
N ASP A 69 8.74 -3.82 12.83
CA ASP A 69 8.34 -5.18 13.25
C ASP A 69 7.33 -5.14 14.40
N LYS A 70 7.58 -4.31 15.43
CA LYS A 70 6.65 -4.13 16.55
C LYS A 70 5.28 -3.55 16.17
N ASP A 71 5.20 -2.78 15.08
CA ASP A 71 3.93 -2.23 14.60
C ASP A 71 3.10 -3.33 13.91
N LEU A 72 3.77 -4.26 13.20
CA LEU A 72 3.17 -5.42 12.55
C LEU A 72 2.76 -6.52 13.56
N CYS A 73 3.59 -6.75 14.59
CA CYS A 73 3.33 -7.72 15.66
C CYS A 73 2.17 -7.33 16.60
N ARG A 74 1.57 -6.13 16.43
CA ARG A 74 0.33 -5.78 17.15
C ARG A 74 -0.85 -6.69 16.78
N PHE A 75 -0.75 -7.38 15.66
CA PHE A 75 -1.76 -8.32 15.17
C PHE A 75 -1.14 -9.65 14.73
N HIS A 76 -0.03 -9.62 14.00
CA HIS A 76 0.62 -10.83 13.51
C HIS A 76 1.49 -11.50 14.59
N ALA A 77 1.66 -12.82 14.50
CA ALA A 77 2.59 -13.55 15.37
C ALA A 77 4.05 -13.14 15.11
N ASP A 78 4.86 -13.15 16.17
CA ASP A 78 6.26 -12.71 16.12
C ASP A 78 7.12 -13.57 15.19
N ASP A 79 6.88 -14.88 15.16
CA ASP A 79 7.57 -15.84 14.31
C ASP A 79 7.25 -15.64 12.82
N TYR A 80 6.00 -15.31 12.49
CA TYR A 80 5.57 -14.97 11.13
C TYR A 80 6.23 -13.70 10.60
N VAL A 81 6.24 -12.62 11.38
CA VAL A 81 6.92 -11.36 10.99
C VAL A 81 8.41 -11.59 10.85
N SER A 82 9.00 -12.38 11.75
CA SER A 82 10.40 -12.77 11.69
C SER A 82 10.73 -13.62 10.46
N PHE A 83 9.84 -14.53 10.04
CA PHE A 83 9.97 -15.30 8.82
C PHE A 83 9.93 -14.39 7.58
N LEU A 84 8.92 -13.53 7.45
CA LEU A 84 8.80 -12.59 6.32
C LEU A 84 10.02 -11.68 6.18
N ARG A 85 10.65 -11.30 7.29
CA ARG A 85 11.86 -10.48 7.31
C ARG A 85 13.09 -11.21 6.76
N ARG A 86 13.16 -12.53 6.94
CA ARG A 86 14.33 -13.35 6.58
C ARG A 86 14.23 -14.01 5.21
N VAL A 87 13.02 -14.25 4.72
CA VAL A 87 12.83 -14.98 3.46
C VAL A 87 13.30 -14.13 2.28
N THR A 88 14.09 -14.76 1.40
CA THR A 88 14.53 -14.21 0.11
C THR A 88 14.19 -15.20 -0.99
N PRO A 89 14.18 -14.80 -2.28
CA PRO A 89 13.92 -15.72 -3.38
C PRO A 89 14.80 -16.97 -3.37
N GLU A 90 16.06 -16.85 -2.93
CA GLU A 90 17.03 -17.94 -2.86
C GLU A 90 16.77 -18.88 -1.68
N THR A 91 16.29 -18.34 -0.55
CA THR A 91 16.10 -19.09 0.70
C THR A 91 14.66 -19.60 0.88
N GLN A 92 13.75 -19.20 -0.01
CA GLN A 92 12.31 -19.44 0.10
C GLN A 92 11.97 -20.94 0.26
N GLN A 93 12.57 -21.81 -0.56
CA GLN A 93 12.26 -23.25 -0.53
C GLN A 93 12.72 -23.93 0.78
N ASP A 94 13.88 -23.55 1.30
CA ASP A 94 14.41 -24.13 2.53
C ASP A 94 13.64 -23.66 3.76
N GLN A 95 13.26 -22.38 3.78
CA GLN A 95 12.50 -21.82 4.89
C GLN A 95 11.05 -22.34 4.93
N PHE A 96 10.44 -22.65 3.78
CA PHE A 96 9.11 -23.29 3.77
C PHE A 96 9.14 -24.70 4.34
N LYS A 97 10.14 -25.51 4.00
CA LYS A 97 10.29 -26.87 4.57
C LYS A 97 10.51 -26.82 6.09
N ALA A 98 11.38 -25.91 6.55
CA ALA A 98 11.63 -25.75 7.98
C ALA A 98 10.41 -25.26 8.78
N ALA A 99 9.49 -24.51 8.14
CA ALA A 99 8.26 -24.06 8.77
C ALA A 99 7.16 -25.15 8.82
N GLU A 100 7.22 -26.16 7.95
CA GLU A 100 6.31 -27.31 7.95
C GLU A 100 6.72 -28.42 8.94
N GLU A 101 7.96 -28.40 9.43
CA GLU A 101 8.50 -29.37 10.40
C GLU A 101 8.24 -28.99 11.88
N ILE A 102 7.56 -27.86 12.14
CA ILE A 102 7.17 -27.36 13.47
C ILE A 102 5.66 -27.50 13.66
#